data_AF-A0A0V1PWT0-F1
#
_entry.id   AF-A0A0V1PWT0-F1
#
_cell.length_a   1.000
_cell.length_b   1.000
_cell.length_c   1.000
_cell.angle_alpha   90.00
_cell.angle_beta   90.00
_cell.angle_gamma   90.00
#
_symmetry.space_group_name_H-M   'P 1'
#
loop_
_entity.id
_entity.type
_entity.pdbx_description
1 polymer ?
#
loop_
_entity_poly.entity_id
_entity_poly.type
_entity_poly.pdbx_seq_one_letter_code
_entity_poly.pdbx_strand_id
1 'polypeptide(L)'
;MYTSYNIDFDNLDDLEIKCVKHGILVNTEFACFIRKEYLGRDKFNFLKHYVSRIICFDQIKKESEMKFYKPFYLWIKPVPNSNTFKHLLDNYNHLKYNVGKALIMYADDDNKFNKIYFEYDFEPELELFRSAALSCNEEIYNDQLQKAKKLGYFYIYLDMENEVVLEEPKKIDSNNVDIKMEFDVNIYEFLKVDFVTNNINLPEFDSSRLDIFSEDYEEYENYTNF
;
A
#
# COMPACT_ATOMS: atom_id res chain seq x y z
N MET A 1 16.64 -2.90 -23.66
CA MET A 1 15.53 -2.56 -24.60
C MET A 1 14.42 -2.05 -23.71
N TYR A 2 14.11 -0.75 -23.76
CA TYR A 2 13.03 -0.18 -22.94
C TYR A 2 11.70 -0.50 -23.62
N THR A 3 10.77 -1.09 -22.88
CA THR A 3 9.38 -1.25 -23.35
C THR A 3 8.77 0.14 -23.47
N SER A 4 8.44 0.58 -24.70
CA SER A 4 7.76 1.86 -24.91
C SER A 4 6.26 1.68 -24.71
N TYR A 5 5.71 2.32 -23.69
CA TYR A 5 4.26 2.38 -23.48
C TYR A 5 3.68 3.56 -24.25
N ASN A 6 2.68 3.32 -25.09
CA ASN A 6 1.98 4.37 -25.84
C ASN A 6 0.74 4.81 -25.05
N ILE A 7 0.94 5.70 -24.07
CA ILE A 7 -0.11 6.24 -23.20
C ILE A 7 -0.21 7.74 -23.42
N ASP A 8 -1.40 8.25 -23.75
CA ASP A 8 -1.67 9.69 -23.81
C ASP A 8 -1.89 10.25 -22.40
N PHE A 9 -0.79 10.60 -21.76
CA PHE A 9 -0.73 11.10 -20.39
C PHE A 9 -1.39 12.46 -20.18
N ASP A 10 -1.68 13.20 -21.25
CA ASP A 10 -2.31 14.50 -21.17
C ASP A 10 -3.84 14.38 -21.11
N ASN A 11 -4.41 13.29 -21.65
CA ASN A 11 -5.86 13.13 -21.83
C ASN A 11 -6.41 11.83 -21.22
N LEU A 12 -5.92 11.40 -20.06
CA LEU A 12 -6.43 10.22 -19.38
C LEU A 12 -7.82 10.46 -18.76
N ASP A 13 -8.74 9.53 -18.97
CA ASP A 13 -10.00 9.47 -18.23
C ASP A 13 -9.87 8.77 -16.85
N ASP A 14 -10.93 8.80 -16.04
CA ASP A 14 -10.93 8.22 -14.69
C ASP A 14 -10.63 6.71 -14.66
N LEU A 15 -11.07 5.97 -15.68
CA LEU A 15 -10.84 4.53 -15.77
C LEU A 15 -9.38 4.26 -16.15
N GLU A 16 -8.84 5.02 -17.10
CA GLU A 16 -7.44 4.93 -17.51
C GLU A 16 -6.49 5.29 -16.35
N ILE A 17 -6.81 6.32 -15.57
CA ILE A 17 -6.05 6.66 -14.35
C ILE A 17 -6.03 5.49 -13.38
N LYS A 18 -7.17 4.82 -13.14
CA LYS A 18 -7.25 3.63 -12.27
C LYS A 18 -6.43 2.47 -12.82
N CYS A 19 -6.48 2.24 -14.14
CA CYS A 19 -5.68 1.21 -14.81
C CYS A 19 -4.18 1.47 -14.68
N VAL A 20 -3.73 2.73 -14.87
CA VAL A 20 -2.32 3.11 -14.70
C VAL A 20 -1.89 2.91 -13.24
N LYS A 21 -2.65 3.41 -12.27
CA LYS A 21 -2.39 3.20 -10.84
C LYS A 21 -2.22 1.72 -10.49
N HIS A 22 -3.11 0.86 -11.00
CA HIS A 22 -3.02 -0.57 -10.79
C HIS A 22 -1.81 -1.20 -11.48
N GLY A 23 -1.55 -0.83 -12.73
CA GLY A 23 -0.37 -1.27 -13.47
C GLY A 23 0.92 -1.01 -12.68
N ILE A 24 1.03 0.16 -12.03
CA ILE A 24 2.17 0.51 -11.17
C ILE A 24 2.29 -0.46 -9.97
N LEU A 25 1.16 -0.81 -9.34
CA LEU A 25 1.14 -1.67 -8.17
C LEU A 25 1.48 -3.14 -8.49
N VAL A 26 1.23 -3.61 -9.72
CA VAL A 26 1.45 -5.02 -10.10
C VAL A 26 2.68 -5.26 -10.97
N ASN A 27 3.13 -4.26 -11.73
CA ASN A 27 4.26 -4.38 -12.66
C ASN A 27 5.39 -3.40 -12.32
N THR A 28 6.52 -3.92 -11.83
CA THR A 28 7.68 -3.10 -11.42
C THR A 28 8.35 -2.38 -12.59
N GLU A 29 8.42 -2.99 -13.78
CA GLU A 29 9.01 -2.33 -14.95
C GLU A 29 8.15 -1.13 -15.36
N PHE A 30 6.84 -1.30 -15.38
CA PHE A 30 5.90 -0.22 -15.65
C PHE A 30 5.94 0.86 -14.56
N ALA A 31 6.02 0.48 -13.28
CA ALA A 31 6.17 1.41 -12.17
C ALA A 31 7.41 2.31 -12.35
N CYS A 32 8.55 1.73 -12.72
CA CYS A 32 9.77 2.47 -12.99
C CYS A 32 9.65 3.40 -14.21
N PHE A 33 9.00 2.94 -15.29
CA PHE A 33 8.68 3.77 -16.45
C PHE A 33 7.84 4.99 -16.04
N ILE A 34 6.74 4.78 -15.30
CA ILE A 34 5.89 5.87 -14.82
C ILE A 34 6.65 6.83 -13.92
N ARG A 35 7.51 6.36 -13.01
CA ARG A 35 8.33 7.26 -12.20
C ARG A 35 9.19 8.18 -13.08
N LYS A 36 9.86 7.63 -14.10
CA LYS A 36 10.72 8.41 -15.00
C LYS A 36 9.90 9.45 -15.77
N GLU A 37 8.74 9.04 -16.28
CA GLU A 37 7.87 9.95 -17.04
C GLU A 37 7.22 11.02 -16.16
N TYR A 38 6.80 10.72 -14.93
CA TYR A 38 5.98 11.64 -14.12
C TYR A 38 6.73 12.41 -13.04
N LEU A 39 8.05 12.29 -12.98
CA LEU A 39 8.86 13.04 -12.03
C LEU A 39 8.65 14.56 -12.22
N GLY A 40 8.18 15.24 -11.17
CA GLY A 40 7.90 16.68 -11.17
C GLY A 40 6.55 17.11 -11.79
N ARG A 41 5.73 16.17 -12.26
CA ARG A 41 4.41 16.46 -12.88
C ARG A 41 3.29 15.50 -12.45
N ASP A 42 3.36 15.00 -11.21
CA ASP A 42 2.48 13.96 -10.69
C ASP A 42 1.05 14.42 -10.33
N LYS A 43 0.30 14.88 -11.35
CA LYS A 43 -1.08 15.36 -11.18
C LYS A 43 -2.08 14.29 -10.73
N PHE A 44 -1.76 13.01 -10.96
CA PHE A 44 -2.65 11.87 -10.73
C PHE A 44 -2.26 11.00 -9.55
N ASN A 45 -1.24 11.41 -8.79
CA ASN A 45 -0.69 10.62 -7.69
C ASN A 45 -0.20 9.23 -8.13
N PHE A 46 0.48 9.14 -9.27
CA PHE A 46 1.15 7.93 -9.71
C PHE A 46 2.42 7.64 -8.90
N LEU A 47 3.12 8.67 -8.42
CA LEU A 47 4.38 8.48 -7.68
C LEU A 47 4.13 7.89 -6.30
N LYS A 48 3.02 8.18 -5.62
CA LYS A 48 2.68 7.47 -4.36
C LYS A 48 2.44 5.97 -4.58
N HIS A 49 1.88 5.58 -5.73
CA HIS A 49 1.67 4.17 -6.08
C HIS A 49 3.00 3.49 -6.39
N TYR A 50 3.92 4.22 -7.04
CA TYR A 50 5.28 3.77 -7.24
C TYR A 50 5.99 3.54 -5.90
N VAL A 51 5.89 4.50 -4.97
CA VAL A 51 6.51 4.37 -3.63
C VAL A 51 5.94 3.17 -2.88
N SER A 52 4.62 2.98 -2.93
CA SER A 52 3.95 1.77 -2.45
C SER A 52 4.58 0.48 -3.03
N ARG A 53 4.79 0.44 -4.35
CA ARG A 53 5.38 -0.71 -5.06
C ARG A 53 6.80 -1.01 -4.59
N ILE A 54 7.68 -0.02 -4.46
CA ILE A 54 9.08 -0.26 -4.09
C ILE A 54 9.25 -0.69 -2.63
N ILE A 55 8.38 -0.23 -1.72
CA ILE A 55 8.38 -0.68 -0.32
C ILE A 55 8.16 -2.19 -0.24
N CYS A 56 7.30 -2.73 -1.10
CA CYS A 56 7.05 -4.16 -1.22
C CYS A 56 8.28 -4.99 -1.62
N PHE A 57 9.30 -4.36 -2.21
CA PHE A 57 10.61 -4.98 -2.49
C PHE A 57 11.66 -4.67 -1.42
N ASP A 58 11.25 -4.24 -0.21
CA ASP A 58 12.14 -3.85 0.89
C ASP A 58 13.11 -2.70 0.53
N GLN A 59 12.76 -1.88 -0.46
CA GLN A 59 13.59 -0.76 -0.92
C GLN A 59 13.27 0.53 -0.17
N ILE A 60 13.54 0.55 1.13
CA ILE A 60 13.31 1.69 2.01
C ILE A 60 14.37 2.81 1.82
N LYS A 61 15.44 2.54 1.06
CA LYS A 61 16.55 3.49 0.78
C LYS A 61 16.09 4.84 0.17
N LYS A 62 14.83 4.98 -0.22
CA LYS A 62 14.21 6.20 -0.77
C LYS A 62 13.37 6.96 0.27
N GLU A 63 13.93 7.19 1.46
CA GLU A 63 13.23 7.87 2.56
C GLU A 63 12.70 9.27 2.20
N SER A 64 13.41 9.99 1.33
CA SER A 64 12.98 11.29 0.83
C SER A 64 11.68 11.16 0.03
N GLU A 65 11.59 10.21 -0.91
CA GLU A 65 10.41 10.00 -1.73
C GLU A 65 9.18 9.62 -0.88
N MET A 66 9.35 8.82 0.17
CA MET A 66 8.25 8.44 1.08
C MET A 66 7.67 9.64 1.86
N LYS A 67 8.47 10.67 2.13
CA LYS A 67 8.01 11.88 2.81
C LYS A 67 7.19 12.77 1.88
N PHE A 68 7.53 12.82 0.60
CA PHE A 68 6.82 13.63 -0.40
C PHE A 68 5.60 12.90 -0.96
N TYR A 69 5.79 11.66 -1.39
CA TYR A 69 4.75 10.84 -2.02
C TYR A 69 4.27 9.79 -1.02
N LYS A 70 3.45 10.23 -0.06
CA LYS A 70 2.90 9.40 1.03
C LYS A 70 2.24 8.13 0.46
N PRO A 71 2.88 6.94 0.58
CA PRO A 71 2.33 5.70 0.02
C PRO A 71 1.05 5.30 0.76
N PHE A 72 0.18 4.57 0.06
CA PHE A 72 -1.12 4.16 0.62
C PHE A 72 -1.32 2.65 0.56
N TYR A 73 -1.05 2.03 -0.59
CA TYR A 73 -1.22 0.59 -0.79
C TYR A 73 0.04 -0.16 -0.39
N LEU A 74 0.04 -0.82 0.78
CA LEU A 74 1.18 -1.63 1.25
C LEU A 74 0.90 -3.13 1.27
N TRP A 75 -0.31 -3.54 0.87
CA TRP A 75 -0.78 -4.94 0.85
C TRP A 75 -0.76 -5.57 -0.55
N ILE A 76 0.26 -5.23 -1.36
CA ILE A 76 0.51 -5.77 -2.70
C ILE A 76 1.77 -6.64 -2.76
N LYS A 77 1.75 -7.75 -3.52
CA LYS A 77 2.95 -8.60 -3.65
C LYS A 77 4.09 -7.89 -4.40
N PRO A 78 5.37 -8.17 -4.08
CA PRO A 78 5.84 -9.11 -3.05
C PRO A 78 5.63 -8.60 -1.62
N VAL A 79 5.63 -9.50 -0.65
CA VAL A 79 5.39 -9.15 0.75
C VAL A 79 6.69 -8.60 1.37
N PRO A 80 6.69 -7.37 1.92
CA PRO A 80 7.87 -6.86 2.63
C PRO A 80 8.26 -7.74 3.81
N ASN A 81 9.53 -7.70 4.19
CA ASN A 81 10.01 -8.39 5.37
C ASN A 81 9.53 -7.71 6.67
N SER A 82 9.59 -8.45 7.79
CA SER A 82 9.16 -7.97 9.11
C SER A 82 9.93 -6.72 9.58
N ASN A 83 11.21 -6.58 9.23
CA ASN A 83 12.01 -5.41 9.60
C ASN A 83 11.56 -4.17 8.84
N THR A 84 11.11 -4.31 7.60
CA THR A 84 10.53 -3.23 6.81
C THR A 84 9.29 -2.68 7.48
N PHE A 85 8.36 -3.53 7.91
CA PHE A 85 7.17 -3.07 8.63
C PHE A 85 7.51 -2.37 9.95
N LYS A 86 8.44 -2.93 10.75
CA LYS A 86 8.88 -2.29 11.99
C LYS A 86 9.50 -0.92 11.73
N HIS A 87 10.42 -0.84 10.77
CA HIS A 87 11.03 0.43 10.38
C HIS A 87 9.99 1.46 9.94
N LEU A 88 8.98 1.06 9.15
CA LEU A 88 7.90 1.97 8.73
C LEU A 88 7.09 2.46 9.92
N LEU A 89 6.74 1.58 10.86
CA LEU A 89 5.98 1.94 12.06
C LEU A 89 6.77 2.85 13.01
N ASP A 90 8.08 2.64 13.13
CA ASP A 90 8.95 3.42 14.03
C ASP A 90 9.26 4.82 13.48
N ASN A 91 9.33 4.97 12.16
CA ASN A 91 9.84 6.20 11.54
C ASN A 91 8.77 7.01 10.79
N TYR A 92 7.62 6.41 10.46
CA TYR A 92 6.60 7.03 9.61
C TYR A 92 5.20 6.87 10.21
N ASN A 93 4.88 7.69 11.23
CA ASN A 93 3.57 7.67 11.90
C ASN A 93 2.38 7.78 10.94
N HIS A 94 2.52 8.55 9.85
CA HIS A 94 1.47 8.71 8.86
C HIS A 94 1.16 7.42 8.08
N LEU A 95 2.01 6.40 8.14
CA LEU A 95 1.78 5.08 7.52
C LEU A 95 1.26 4.04 8.50
N LYS A 96 1.12 4.37 9.79
CA LYS A 96 0.80 3.40 10.85
C LYS A 96 -0.36 2.50 10.43
N TYR A 97 -1.49 3.07 10.06
CA TYR A 97 -2.69 2.29 9.73
C TYR A 97 -2.62 1.58 8.37
N ASN A 98 -1.86 2.10 7.38
CA ASN A 98 -1.59 1.36 6.14
C ASN A 98 -0.74 0.12 6.39
N VAL A 99 0.27 0.25 7.26
CA VAL A 99 1.09 -0.88 7.70
C VAL A 99 0.22 -1.86 8.49
N GLY A 100 -0.60 -1.38 9.43
CA GLY A 100 -1.56 -2.22 10.17
C GLY A 100 -2.43 -3.05 9.24
N LYS A 101 -2.99 -2.42 8.20
CA LYS A 101 -3.81 -3.11 7.18
C LYS A 101 -2.98 -4.14 6.42
N ALA A 102 -1.76 -3.81 6.02
CA ALA A 102 -0.86 -4.75 5.36
C ALA A 102 -0.53 -5.98 6.22
N LEU A 103 -0.22 -5.78 7.50
CA LEU A 103 0.04 -6.88 8.44
C LEU A 103 -1.14 -7.86 8.52
N ILE A 104 -2.37 -7.35 8.52
CA ILE A 104 -3.61 -8.14 8.54
C ILE A 104 -3.83 -8.87 7.20
N MET A 105 -3.62 -8.18 6.09
CA MET A 105 -3.87 -8.69 4.74
C MET A 105 -2.82 -9.74 4.30
N TYR A 106 -1.62 -9.70 4.89
CA TYR A 106 -0.57 -10.70 4.66
C TYR A 106 -0.51 -11.78 5.73
N ALA A 107 -1.49 -11.85 6.64
CA ALA A 107 -1.56 -12.97 7.58
C ALA A 107 -1.62 -14.29 6.79
N ASP A 108 -0.57 -15.08 6.93
CA ASP A 108 -0.48 -16.46 6.44
C ASP A 108 -0.88 -17.43 7.56
N ASP A 109 -0.91 -18.74 7.25
CA ASP A 109 -1.30 -19.80 8.20
C ASP A 109 -0.46 -19.80 9.49
N ASP A 110 0.73 -19.16 9.48
CA ASP A 110 1.64 -19.07 10.62
C ASP A 110 1.49 -17.75 11.43
N ASN A 111 0.52 -16.89 11.09
CA ASN A 111 0.24 -15.61 11.78
C ASN A 111 1.49 -14.75 12.00
N LYS A 112 2.47 -14.82 11.09
CA LYS A 112 3.80 -14.22 11.27
C LYS A 112 3.75 -12.72 11.62
N PHE A 113 2.78 -12.02 11.05
CA PHE A 113 2.62 -10.57 11.20
C PHE A 113 1.73 -10.15 12.38
N ASN A 114 0.95 -11.05 12.99
CA ASN A 114 0.15 -10.75 14.19
C ASN A 114 1.03 -10.28 15.34
N LYS A 115 2.21 -10.89 15.51
CA LYS A 115 3.16 -10.48 16.55
C LYS A 115 3.54 -9.00 16.44
N ILE A 116 3.82 -8.53 15.22
CA ILE A 116 4.13 -7.11 14.98
C ILE A 116 2.88 -6.27 15.23
N TYR A 117 1.72 -6.70 14.75
CA TYR A 117 0.47 -6.00 14.98
C TYR A 117 0.22 -5.72 16.48
N PHE A 118 0.34 -6.74 17.32
CA PHE A 118 0.11 -6.62 18.76
C PHE A 118 1.21 -5.84 19.51
N GLU A 119 2.44 -5.80 18.98
CA GLU A 119 3.55 -5.02 19.54
C GLU A 119 3.30 -3.50 19.47
N TYR A 120 2.59 -3.02 18.44
CA TYR A 120 2.38 -1.58 18.18
C TYR A 120 1.00 -1.04 18.64
N ASP A 121 0.19 -1.89 19.28
CA ASP A 121 -1.11 -1.58 19.88
C ASP A 121 -1.97 -0.60 19.06
N PHE A 122 -2.54 -1.09 17.96
CA PHE A 122 -3.44 -0.30 17.12
C PHE A 122 -4.74 0.05 17.84
N GLU A 123 -5.21 1.29 17.66
CA GLU A 123 -6.54 1.71 18.13
C GLU A 123 -7.65 0.99 17.33
N PRO A 124 -8.90 0.95 17.84
CA PRO A 124 -9.99 0.32 17.13
C PRO A 124 -10.32 1.12 15.86
N GLU A 125 -9.82 0.67 14.71
CA GLU A 125 -9.93 1.32 13.42
C GLU A 125 -10.80 0.46 12.49
N LEU A 126 -11.73 1.11 11.80
CA LEU A 126 -12.77 0.43 11.03
C LEU A 126 -12.22 -0.40 9.88
N GLU A 127 -11.23 0.10 9.15
CA GLU A 127 -10.63 -0.63 8.03
C GLU A 127 -9.77 -1.81 8.48
N LEU A 128 -9.08 -1.73 9.63
CA LEU A 128 -8.37 -2.85 10.25
C LEU A 128 -9.36 -3.94 10.68
N PHE A 129 -10.46 -3.54 11.32
CA PHE A 129 -11.55 -4.45 11.70
C PHE A 129 -12.14 -5.19 10.49
N ARG A 130 -12.48 -4.45 9.43
CA ARG A 130 -12.99 -5.02 8.16
C ARG A 130 -11.97 -5.92 7.48
N SER A 131 -10.71 -5.52 7.45
CA SER A 131 -9.63 -6.31 6.83
C SER A 131 -9.42 -7.62 7.58
N ALA A 132 -9.51 -7.60 8.92
CA ALA A 132 -9.36 -8.80 9.74
C ALA A 132 -10.52 -9.77 9.54
N ALA A 133 -11.75 -9.26 9.39
CA ALA A 133 -12.90 -10.08 9.00
C ALA A 133 -12.69 -10.71 7.60
N LEU A 134 -12.21 -9.92 6.64
CA LEU A 134 -11.98 -10.37 5.26
C LEU A 134 -10.88 -11.45 5.16
N SER A 135 -9.80 -11.31 5.93
CA SER A 135 -8.71 -12.29 5.95
C SER A 135 -8.94 -13.45 6.94
N CYS A 136 -10.12 -13.52 7.56
CA CYS A 136 -10.45 -14.51 8.58
C CYS A 136 -9.47 -14.52 9.78
N ASN A 137 -8.87 -13.37 10.11
CA ASN A 137 -7.95 -13.22 11.23
C ASN A 137 -8.73 -12.96 12.52
N GLU A 138 -9.14 -14.04 13.19
CA GLU A 138 -10.00 -13.99 14.38
C GLU A 138 -9.37 -13.24 15.56
N GLU A 139 -8.05 -13.36 15.76
CA GLU A 139 -7.35 -12.70 16.86
C GLU A 139 -7.44 -11.17 16.75
N ILE A 140 -7.10 -10.63 15.58
CA ILE A 140 -7.13 -9.18 15.35
C ILE A 140 -8.58 -8.66 15.29
N TYR A 141 -9.49 -9.42 14.68
CA TYR A 141 -10.90 -9.07 14.64
C TYR A 141 -11.47 -8.88 16.06
N ASN A 142 -11.18 -9.82 16.96
CA ASN A 142 -11.64 -9.77 18.34
C ASN A 142 -10.98 -8.62 19.12
N ASP A 143 -9.68 -8.38 18.94
CA ASP A 143 -8.98 -7.23 19.55
C ASP A 143 -9.64 -5.90 19.18
N GLN A 144 -9.82 -5.67 17.87
CA GLN A 144 -10.45 -4.47 17.31
C GLN A 144 -11.88 -4.28 17.85
N LEU A 145 -12.68 -5.35 17.85
CA LEU A 145 -14.07 -5.31 18.34
C LEU A 145 -14.14 -4.99 19.84
N GLN A 146 -13.30 -5.60 20.67
CA GLN A 146 -13.33 -5.37 22.12
C GLN A 146 -12.87 -3.96 22.48
N LYS A 147 -11.81 -3.47 21.80
CA LYS A 147 -11.35 -2.08 21.94
C LYS A 147 -12.46 -1.10 21.53
N ALA A 148 -13.14 -1.33 20.41
CA ALA A 148 -14.23 -0.49 19.95
C ALA A 148 -15.40 -0.48 20.95
N LYS A 149 -15.81 -1.65 21.46
CA LYS A 149 -16.87 -1.75 22.48
C LYS A 149 -16.54 -0.98 23.76
N LYS A 150 -15.28 -1.02 24.18
CA LYS A 150 -14.82 -0.28 25.37
C LYS A 150 -14.88 1.24 25.16
N LEU A 151 -14.61 1.73 23.95
CA LEU A 151 -14.66 3.16 23.61
C LEU A 151 -16.04 3.65 23.16
N GLY A 152 -16.90 2.75 22.68
CA GLY A 152 -18.20 3.04 22.08
C GLY A 152 -18.15 3.41 20.59
N TYR A 153 -16.98 3.36 19.95
CA TYR A 153 -16.81 3.76 18.55
C TYR A 153 -15.59 3.09 17.89
N PHE A 154 -15.57 3.10 16.56
CA PHE A 154 -14.37 2.90 15.76
C PHE A 154 -13.83 4.25 15.28
N TYR A 155 -12.51 4.34 15.16
CA TYR A 155 -11.84 5.38 14.41
C TYR A 155 -11.86 5.07 12.91
N ILE A 156 -11.83 6.11 12.10
CA ILE A 156 -11.59 6.05 10.66
C ILE A 156 -10.33 6.87 10.41
N TYR A 157 -9.20 6.17 10.26
CA TYR A 157 -7.92 6.77 9.85
C TYR A 157 -7.71 6.65 8.35
N LEU A 158 -8.16 5.55 7.75
CA LEU A 158 -7.96 5.27 6.33
C LEU A 158 -9.18 5.72 5.53
N ASP A 159 -9.01 6.75 4.71
CA ASP A 159 -9.97 7.11 3.67
C ASP A 159 -9.59 6.36 2.39
N MET A 160 -10.23 5.20 2.20
CA MET A 160 -9.95 4.30 1.09
C MET A 160 -10.38 4.89 -0.27
N GLU A 161 -11.39 5.76 -0.30
CA GLU A 161 -11.90 6.38 -1.52
C GLU A 161 -10.94 7.43 -2.05
N ASN A 162 -10.38 8.24 -1.14
CA ASN A 162 -9.45 9.31 -1.48
C ASN A 162 -7.98 8.88 -1.38
N GLU A 163 -7.72 7.64 -0.95
CA GLU A 163 -6.39 7.07 -0.71
C GLU A 163 -5.53 7.91 0.26
N VAL A 164 -6.14 8.43 1.33
CA VAL A 164 -5.43 9.27 2.30
C VAL A 164 -5.54 8.72 3.71
N VAL A 165 -4.51 9.02 4.51
CA VAL A 165 -4.53 8.79 5.95
C VAL A 165 -4.89 10.11 6.62
N LEU A 166 -5.97 10.10 7.40
CA LEU A 166 -6.45 11.26 8.11
C LEU A 166 -5.55 11.53 9.32
N GLU A 167 -5.01 12.74 9.42
CA GLU A 167 -4.27 13.19 10.60
C GLU A 167 -5.20 13.30 11.82
N GLU A 168 -6.43 13.75 11.59
CA GLU A 168 -7.50 13.75 12.57
C GLU A 168 -8.55 12.68 12.20
N PRO A 169 -8.60 11.54 12.90
CA PRO A 169 -9.51 10.46 12.56
C PRO A 169 -10.97 10.84 12.82
N LYS A 170 -11.85 10.41 11.93
CA LYS A 170 -13.30 10.47 12.19
C LYS A 170 -13.69 9.35 13.16
N LYS A 171 -14.84 9.50 13.82
CA LYS A 171 -15.39 8.47 14.72
C LYS A 171 -16.74 8.01 14.20
N ILE A 172 -16.98 6.70 14.28
CA ILE A 172 -18.28 6.10 13.98
C ILE A 172 -18.72 5.24 15.16
N ASP A 173 -19.97 5.43 15.61
CA ASP A 173 -20.53 4.63 16.71
C ASP A 173 -20.50 3.15 16.36
N SER A 174 -19.94 2.34 17.25
CA SER A 174 -19.82 0.89 17.08
C SER A 174 -21.17 0.18 16.90
N ASN A 175 -22.25 0.74 17.43
CA ASN A 175 -23.60 0.19 17.28
C ASN A 175 -24.22 0.47 15.91
N ASN A 176 -23.68 1.46 15.19
CA ASN A 176 -24.14 1.85 13.85
C ASN A 176 -23.32 1.19 12.73
N VAL A 177 -22.29 0.40 13.08
CA VAL A 177 -21.57 -0.40 12.12
C VAL A 177 -22.39 -1.65 11.84
N ASP A 178 -23.24 -1.59 10.82
CA ASP A 178 -23.92 -2.78 10.29
C ASP A 178 -22.82 -3.67 9.70
N ILE A 179 -22.49 -4.77 10.39
CA ILE A 179 -21.54 -5.80 9.90
C ILE A 179 -22.27 -6.62 8.83
N LYS A 180 -22.80 -5.95 7.81
CA LYS A 180 -23.00 -6.59 6.53
C LYS A 180 -21.63 -6.58 5.91
N MET A 181 -21.03 -7.76 5.79
CA MET A 181 -19.89 -7.97 4.90
C MET A 181 -20.37 -7.71 3.47
N GLU A 182 -20.62 -6.46 3.13
CA GLU A 182 -20.62 -6.04 1.73
C GLU A 182 -19.15 -6.07 1.36
N PHE A 183 -18.73 -7.24 0.87
CA PHE A 183 -17.47 -7.39 0.18
C PHE A 183 -17.44 -6.29 -0.88
N ASP A 184 -16.48 -5.38 -0.80
CA ASP A 184 -16.13 -4.58 -1.97
C ASP A 184 -15.34 -5.50 -2.90
N VAL A 185 -16.10 -6.40 -3.52
CA VAL A 185 -15.61 -7.42 -4.45
C VAL A 185 -14.82 -6.73 -5.57
N ASN A 186 -15.11 -5.47 -5.91
CA ASN A 186 -14.39 -4.75 -6.94
C ASN A 186 -12.90 -4.63 -6.64
N ILE A 187 -12.46 -4.21 -5.44
CA ILE A 187 -11.03 -4.11 -5.13
C ILE A 187 -10.39 -5.49 -5.04
N TYR A 188 -11.10 -6.47 -4.49
CA TYR A 188 -10.56 -7.81 -4.30
C TYR A 188 -10.52 -8.63 -5.60
N GLU A 189 -11.52 -8.54 -6.48
CA GLU A 189 -11.51 -9.06 -7.85
C GLU A 189 -10.46 -8.35 -8.69
N PHE A 190 -10.34 -7.03 -8.58
CA PHE A 190 -9.32 -6.23 -9.25
C PHE A 190 -7.90 -6.64 -8.86
N LEU A 191 -7.67 -6.97 -7.58
CA LEU A 191 -6.41 -7.53 -7.13
C LEU A 191 -6.30 -9.04 -7.42
N LYS A 192 -7.41 -9.79 -7.52
CA LYS A 192 -7.46 -11.25 -7.80
C LYS A 192 -7.23 -11.63 -9.25
N VAL A 193 -7.30 -10.72 -10.22
CA VAL A 193 -7.05 -11.08 -11.63
C VAL A 193 -5.69 -11.78 -11.82
N ASP A 194 -4.71 -11.56 -10.93
CA ASP A 194 -3.44 -12.29 -10.89
C ASP A 194 -3.35 -13.44 -9.86
N PHE A 195 -4.32 -13.61 -8.95
CA PHE A 195 -4.25 -14.67 -7.92
C PHE A 195 -4.67 -16.06 -8.45
N VAL A 196 -5.40 -16.13 -9.57
CA VAL A 196 -5.90 -17.40 -10.14
C VAL A 196 -5.07 -17.87 -11.34
N THR A 197 -4.31 -17.00 -12.00
CA THR A 197 -3.40 -17.40 -13.08
C THR A 197 -1.99 -17.68 -12.54
N ASN A 198 -1.86 -18.77 -11.78
CA ASN A 198 -0.60 -19.45 -11.46
C ASN A 198 0.12 -20.03 -12.72
N ASN A 199 0.04 -19.34 -13.86
CA ASN A 199 0.61 -19.79 -15.14
C ASN A 199 1.18 -18.66 -16.02
N ILE A 200 1.40 -17.47 -15.47
CA ILE A 200 2.36 -16.56 -16.10
C ILE A 200 3.70 -16.87 -15.44
N ASN A 201 4.61 -17.49 -16.20
CA ASN A 201 6.04 -17.44 -15.90
C ASN A 201 6.42 -15.96 -15.89
N LEU A 202 6.20 -15.28 -14.76
CA LEU A 202 6.82 -14.00 -14.50
C LEU A 202 8.32 -14.29 -14.54
N PRO A 203 9.10 -13.64 -15.41
CA PRO A 203 10.54 -13.83 -15.42
C PRO A 203 11.04 -13.59 -14.00
N GLU A 204 11.91 -14.48 -13.50
CA GLU A 204 12.57 -14.28 -12.20
C GLU A 204 13.08 -12.84 -12.14
N PHE A 205 12.61 -12.10 -11.15
CA PHE A 205 12.99 -10.71 -10.95
C PHE A 205 14.47 -10.67 -10.60
N ASP A 206 15.30 -10.36 -11.59
CA ASP A 206 16.73 -10.20 -11.43
C ASP A 206 17.03 -8.87 -10.71
N SER A 207 17.38 -8.97 -9.44
CA SER A 207 17.76 -7.83 -8.61
C SER A 207 18.96 -7.04 -9.16
N SER A 208 19.81 -7.65 -10.00
CA SER A 208 20.94 -6.95 -10.64
C SER A 208 20.50 -5.94 -11.70
N ARG A 209 19.25 -6.03 -12.20
CA ARG A 209 18.68 -5.01 -13.09
C ARG A 209 18.39 -3.69 -12.39
N LEU A 210 18.42 -3.64 -11.06
CA LEU A 210 18.33 -2.39 -10.29
C LEU A 210 19.68 -1.69 -10.16
N ASP A 211 20.79 -2.45 -10.13
CA ASP A 211 22.15 -1.89 -10.02
C ASP A 211 22.57 -1.12 -11.29
N ILE A 212 21.99 -1.49 -12.45
CA ILE A 212 22.14 -0.76 -13.72
C ILE A 212 21.58 0.68 -13.64
N PHE A 213 20.78 1.00 -12.61
CA PHE A 213 20.20 2.34 -12.39
C PHE A 213 20.81 3.11 -11.21
N SER A 214 21.92 2.60 -10.65
CA SER A 214 22.70 3.35 -9.64
C SER A 214 23.46 4.54 -10.25
N GLU A 215 23.72 4.53 -11.55
CA GLU A 215 24.41 5.62 -12.26
C GLU A 215 23.53 6.88 -12.42
N ASP A 216 22.20 6.73 -12.44
CA ASP A 216 21.26 7.86 -12.52
C ASP A 216 21.17 8.66 -11.19
N TYR A 217 21.81 8.19 -10.09
CA TYR A 217 21.69 8.80 -8.76
C TYR A 217 22.62 10.02 -8.54
N GLU A 218 23.75 10.10 -9.23
CA GLU A 218 24.68 11.25 -9.09
C GLU A 218 24.08 12.55 -9.67
N GLU A 219 23.13 12.46 -10.61
CA GLU A 219 22.39 13.63 -11.10
C GLU A 219 21.39 14.19 -10.07
N TYR A 220 20.95 13.41 -9.08
CA TYR A 220 19.89 13.82 -8.13
C TYR A 220 20.37 14.72 -7.00
N GLU A 221 21.64 14.69 -6.58
CA GLU A 221 22.14 15.65 -5.58
C GLU A 221 22.16 17.10 -6.11
N ASN A 222 22.06 17.29 -7.43
CA ASN A 222 22.08 18.61 -8.04
C ASN A 222 20.70 19.28 -8.17
N TYR A 223 19.60 18.52 -8.05
CA TYR A 223 18.24 19.07 -8.20
C TYR A 223 17.56 19.48 -6.89
N THR A 224 18.14 19.16 -5.73
CA THR A 224 17.62 19.53 -4.40
C THR A 224 18.13 20.88 -3.88
N ASN A 225 18.91 21.61 -4.68
CA ASN A 225 19.48 22.93 -4.36
C ASN A 225 18.78 24.10 -5.08
N PHE A 226 17.45 24.10 -5.16
CA PHE A 226 16.66 25.28 -5.59
C PHE A 226 15.43 25.50 -4.71
#